data_AF-A0AA87Z6L6-F1
#
_entry.id   AF-A0AA87Z6L6-F1
#
_cell.length_a   1.000
_cell.length_b   1.000
_cell.length_c   1.000
_cell.angle_alpha   90.00
_cell.angle_beta   90.00
_cell.angle_gamma   90.00
#
_symmetry.space_group_name_H-M   'P 1'
#
loop_
_entity.id
_entity.type
_entity.pdbx_description
1 polymer ?
#
loop_
_entity_poly.entity_id
_entity_poly.type
_entity_poly.pdbx_seq_one_letter_code
_entity_poly.pdbx_strand_id
1 'polypeptide(L)' 'MIQRFSREYLGQNWTHVTQLHGIGKYAADAYALFCTGKWERVNPTDHMLNYYWEFLRSIRHTL' A
#
# COMPACT_ATOMS: atom_id res chain seq x y z
N MET A 1 9.05 17.68 -1.77
CA MET A 1 8.71 16.24 -1.67
C MET A 1 7.20 16.02 -1.81
N ILE A 2 6.37 16.44 -0.85
CA ILE A 2 4.90 16.20 -0.87
C ILE A 2 4.18 16.92 -2.03
N GLN A 3 4.50 18.18 -2.32
CA GLN A 3 3.81 18.92 -3.41
C GLN A 3 3.93 18.25 -4.79
N ARG A 4 5.05 17.55 -5.06
CA ARG A 4 5.24 16.79 -6.31
C ARG A 4 4.38 15.53 -6.30
N PHE A 5 4.42 14.76 -5.22
CA PHE A 5 3.52 13.62 -5.00
C PHE A 5 2.06 14.02 -5.24
N SER A 6 1.58 15.09 -4.60
CA SER A 6 0.19 15.52 -4.69
C SER A 6 -0.22 15.90 -6.12
N ARG A 7 0.66 16.58 -6.86
CA ARG A 7 0.41 16.91 -8.28
C ARG A 7 0.35 15.66 -9.16
N GLU A 8 1.25 14.71 -8.96
CA GLU A 8 1.26 13.45 -9.72
C GLU A 8 0.05 12.57 -9.37
N TYR A 9 -0.33 12.50 -8.08
CA TYR A 9 -1.49 11.74 -7.59
C TYR A 9 -2.81 12.25 -8.20
N LEU A 10 -2.99 13.57 -8.29
CA LEU A 10 -4.14 14.19 -8.95
C LEU A 10 -4.08 14.10 -10.48
N GLY A 11 -2.89 13.88 -11.04
CA GLY A 11 -2.72 13.56 -12.45
C GLY A 11 -3.33 12.20 -12.79
N GLN A 12 -3.75 12.01 -14.03
CA GLN A 12 -4.36 10.75 -14.50
C GLN A 12 -3.33 9.78 -15.13
N ASN A 13 -2.03 10.10 -15.06
CA ASN A 13 -0.95 9.36 -15.71
C ASN A 13 -0.28 8.33 -14.80
N TRP A 14 -1.06 7.59 -14.00
CA TRP A 14 -0.55 6.49 -13.19
C TRP A 14 -1.60 5.39 -13.02
N THR A 15 -1.14 4.16 -12.89
CA THR A 15 -1.97 2.98 -12.62
C THR A 15 -1.53 2.26 -11.34
N HIS A 16 -0.29 2.47 -10.91
CA HIS A 16 0.29 1.90 -9.71
C HIS A 16 0.85 3.02 -8.83
N VAL A 17 0.53 3.01 -7.54
CA VAL A 17 0.95 4.05 -6.59
C VAL A 17 2.48 4.18 -6.50
N THR A 18 3.23 3.12 -6.81
CA THR A 18 4.70 3.09 -6.87
C THR A 18 5.28 3.97 -7.99
N GLN A 19 4.48 4.40 -8.96
CA GLN A 19 4.89 5.35 -9.99
C GLN A 19 4.96 6.79 -9.46
N LEU A 20 4.34 7.06 -8.32
CA LEU A 20 4.26 8.41 -7.75
C LEU A 20 5.51 8.74 -6.93
N HIS A 21 5.96 9.98 -7.06
CA HIS A 21 7.12 10.49 -6.35
C HIS A 21 6.97 10.33 -4.83
N GLY A 22 7.99 9.74 -4.19
CA GLY A 22 8.02 9.57 -2.74
C GLY A 22 7.31 8.31 -2.23
N ILE A 23 6.66 7.53 -3.09
CA ILE A 23 6.08 6.25 -2.71
C ILE A 23 7.15 5.15 -2.77
N GLY A 24 7.61 4.74 -1.59
CA GLY A 24 8.43 3.56 -1.39
C GLY A 24 7.62 2.31 -1.03
N LYS A 25 8.32 1.20 -0.75
CA LYS A 25 7.73 -0.10 -0.42
C LYS A 25 6.68 -0.01 0.70
N TYR A 26 6.99 0.69 1.79
CA TYR A 26 6.06 0.88 2.92
C TYR A 26 4.70 1.42 2.47
N ALA A 27 4.70 2.53 1.72
CA ALA A 27 3.46 3.16 1.29
C ALA A 27 2.72 2.32 0.24
N ALA A 28 3.45 1.62 -0.64
CA ALA A 28 2.86 0.71 -1.61
C ALA A 28 2.16 -0.48 -0.94
N ASP A 29 2.80 -1.08 0.08
CA ASP A 29 2.21 -2.18 0.86
C ASP A 29 0.99 -1.70 1.64
N ALA A 30 1.08 -0.53 2.30
CA ALA A 30 -0.06 0.07 2.99
C ALA A 30 -1.24 0.33 2.03
N TYR A 31 -0.98 0.84 0.83
CA TYR A 31 -2.02 1.06 -0.17
C TYR A 31 -2.67 -0.27 -0.62
N ALA A 32 -1.88 -1.33 -0.77
CA ALA A 32 -2.40 -2.66 -1.08
C ALA A 32 -3.30 -3.21 0.05
N LEU A 33 -2.84 -3.07 1.30
CA LEU A 33 -3.55 -3.49 2.52
C LEU A 33 -4.88 -2.76 2.70
N PHE A 34 -4.88 -1.44 2.63
CA PHE A 34 -6.00 -0.63 3.12
C PHE A 34 -6.86 0.01 2.02
N CYS A 35 -6.29 0.34 0.86
CA CYS A 35 -7.03 1.06 -0.19
C CYS A 35 -7.58 0.12 -1.27
N THR A 36 -6.88 -0.97 -1.59
CA THR A 36 -7.28 -1.88 -2.68
C THR A 36 -7.79 -3.24 -2.22
N GLY A 37 -7.60 -3.58 -0.94
CA GLY A 37 -7.92 -4.91 -0.40
C GLY A 37 -7.05 -6.04 -0.95
N LYS A 38 -5.99 -5.76 -1.71
CA LYS A 38 -5.08 -6.76 -2.31
C LYS A 38 -3.98 -7.18 -1.33
N TRP A 39 -4.32 -7.33 -0.06
CA TRP A 39 -3.38 -7.62 1.03
C TRP A 39 -2.65 -8.96 0.87
N GLU A 40 -3.26 -9.94 0.20
CA GLU A 40 -2.64 -11.23 -0.11
C GLU A 40 -1.50 -11.15 -1.15
N ARG A 41 -1.40 -10.02 -1.88
CA ARG A 41 -0.41 -9.82 -2.95
C ARG A 41 0.84 -9.08 -2.49
N VAL A 42 0.96 -8.81 -1.20
CA VAL A 42 2.11 -8.09 -0.63
C VAL A 42 2.76 -8.87 0.49
N ASN A 43 4.02 -8.55 0.75
CA ASN A 43 4.80 -9.07 1.86
C ASN A 43 5.48 -7.89 2.56
N PRO A 44 4.83 -7.23 3.54
CA PRO A 44 5.37 -6.05 4.19
C PRO A 44 6.70 -6.33 4.87
N THR A 45 7.52 -5.28 4.98
CA THR A 45 8.80 -5.33 5.73
C THR A 45 8.78 -4.39 6.92
N ASP A 46 7.73 -3.57 7.03
CA ASP A 46 7.52 -2.66 8.14
C ASP A 46 6.90 -3.40 9.32
N HIS A 47 7.37 -3.08 10.52
CA HIS A 47 6.98 -3.78 11.74
C HIS A 47 5.47 -3.69 12.02
N MET A 48 4.87 -2.52 11.82
CA MET A 48 3.44 -2.31 12.11
C MET A 48 2.55 -2.85 11.01
N LEU A 49 2.96 -2.72 9.74
CA LEU A 49 2.24 -3.38 8.65
C LEU A 49 2.26 -4.90 8.78
N ASN A 50 3.36 -5.48 9.28
CA ASN A 50 3.44 -6.92 9.54
C ASN A 50 2.44 -7.37 10.60
N TYR A 51 2.28 -6.63 11.71
CA TYR A 51 1.25 -6.97 12.70
C TYR A 51 -0.16 -7.04 12.10
N TYR A 52 -0.54 -6.04 11.29
CA TYR A 52 -1.86 -6.02 10.68
C TYR A 52 -2.00 -7.07 9.57
N TRP A 53 -0.95 -7.28 8.78
CA TRP A 53 -0.95 -8.32 7.74
C TRP A 53 -1.07 -9.73 8.32
N GLU A 54 -0.37 -10.03 9.43
CA GLU A 54 -0.53 -11.30 10.15
C GLU A 54 -1.92 -11.44 10.79
N PHE A 55 -2.51 -10.35 11.29
CA PHE A 55 -3.91 -10.35 11.72
C PHE A 55 -4.85 -10.74 10.58
N LEU A 56 -4.74 -10.11 9.40
CA LEU A 56 -5.54 -10.47 8.22
C LEU A 56 -5.37 -11.94 7.84
N ARG A 57 -4.14 -12.46 7.88
CA ARG A 57 -3.86 -13.89 7.63
C ARG A 57 -4.58 -14.79 8.63
N SER A 58 -4.61 -14.42 9.91
CA SER A 58 -5.28 -15.20 10.96
C SER A 58 -6.79 -15.27 10.78
N ILE A 59 -7.40 -14.22 10.23
CA ILE A 59 -8.85 -14.16 9.99
C ILE A 59 -9.24 -14.48 8.54
N ARG A 60 -8.31 -14.94 7.70
CA ARG A 60 -8.52 -15.16 6.26
C ARG A 60 -9.74 -16.02 5.93
N HIS A 61 -10.05 -17.02 6.75
CA HIS A 61 -11.21 -17.89 6.53
C HIS A 61 -12.57 -17.20 6.76
N THR A 62 -12.56 -15.97 7.26
CA THR A 62 -13.75 -15.15 7.54
C THR A 62 -13.87 -13.91 6.63
N LEU A 63 -12.89 -13.69 5.74
CA LEU A 63 -12.84 -12.59 4.78
C LEU A 63 -13.29 -13.07 3.40
#